data_AF-A0A2A8V9R3-F1
#
_entry.id   AF-A0A2A8V9R3-F1
#
_cell.length_a   1.000
_cell.length_b   1.000
_cell.length_c   1.000
_cell.angle_alpha   90.00
_cell.angle_beta   90.00
_cell.angle_gamma   90.00
#
_symmetry.space_group_name_H-M   'P 1'
#
loop_
_entity.id
_entity.type
_entity.pdbx_description
1 polymer ?
#
loop_
_entity_poly.entity_id
_entity_poly.type
_entity_poly.pdbx_seq_one_letter_code
_entity_poly.pdbx_strand_id
1 'polypeptide(L)'
;MAGKKENTDDLMIEKENVQKLEQMLAAVLYYLSDDEIEEIDIEYLLTNTEDLREWWDSYRKKNKKKIEEEIKGSLNTLSLEELEKIRDQIKKKNG
;
A
#
# COMPACT_ATOMS: atom_id res chain seq x y z
N MET A 1 10.98 26.76 32.22
CA MET A 1 10.39 26.50 30.89
C MET A 1 10.30 24.99 30.69
N ALA A 2 9.16 24.39 31.05
CA ALA A 2 8.91 22.96 30.89
C ALA A 2 7.44 22.80 30.47
N GLY A 3 7.18 22.84 29.17
CA GLY A 3 5.81 22.80 28.64
C GLY A 3 5.73 22.58 27.14
N LYS A 4 6.73 21.93 26.52
CA LYS A 4 6.76 21.72 25.06
C LYS A 4 7.03 20.28 24.62
N LYS A 5 7.11 19.32 25.56
CA LYS A 5 7.35 17.90 25.24
C LYS A 5 6.08 17.05 25.15
N GLU A 6 5.05 17.31 25.96
CA GLU A 6 3.83 16.48 25.99
C GLU A 6 3.01 16.51 24.68
N ASN A 7 3.07 17.58 23.89
CA ASN A 7 2.23 17.71 22.70
C ASN A 7 2.78 16.98 21.45
N THR A 8 4.03 16.53 21.47
CA THR A 8 4.66 15.94 20.25
C THR A 8 4.42 14.44 20.15
N ASP A 9 4.38 13.75 21.29
CA ASP A 9 4.21 12.29 21.34
C ASP A 9 2.76 11.89 21.03
N ASP A 10 1.77 12.64 21.50
CA ASP A 10 0.35 12.42 21.20
C ASP A 10 0.03 12.59 19.71
N LEU A 11 0.63 13.59 19.05
CA LEU A 11 0.50 13.80 17.60
C LEU A 11 1.15 12.67 16.78
N MET A 12 2.23 12.06 17.28
CA MET A 12 2.84 10.90 16.63
C MET A 12 1.93 9.67 16.73
N ILE A 13 1.35 9.42 17.91
CA ILE A 13 0.41 8.30 18.14
C ILE A 13 -0.83 8.44 17.25
N GLU A 14 -1.39 9.65 17.15
CA GLU A 14 -2.54 9.92 16.29
C GLU A 14 -2.22 9.64 14.82
N LYS A 15 -1.05 10.10 14.35
CA LYS A 15 -0.59 9.85 12.97
C LYS A 15 -0.39 8.36 12.69
N GLU A 16 0.16 7.59 13.62
CA GLU A 16 0.30 6.14 13.48
C GLU A 16 -1.05 5.43 13.43
N ASN A 17 -2.02 5.87 14.24
CA ASN A 17 -3.37 5.31 14.22
C ASN A 17 -4.09 5.62 12.91
N VAL A 18 -3.97 6.84 12.39
CA VAL A 18 -4.49 7.20 11.06
C VAL A 18 -3.86 6.31 9.98
N GLN A 19 -2.53 6.12 10.01
CA GLN A 19 -1.86 5.23 9.05
C GLN A 19 -2.34 3.77 9.14
N LYS A 20 -2.60 3.25 10.34
CA LYS A 20 -3.15 1.90 10.51
C LYS A 20 -4.55 1.80 9.93
N LEU A 21 -5.40 2.79 10.16
CA LEU A 21 -6.75 2.84 9.59
C LEU A 21 -6.70 2.93 8.06
N GLU A 22 -5.80 3.75 7.50
CA GLU A 22 -5.56 3.82 6.06
C GLU A 22 -5.12 2.46 5.48
N GLN A 23 -4.24 1.74 6.17
CA GLN A 23 -3.82 0.39 5.77
C GLN A 23 -4.96 -0.62 5.84
N MET A 24 -5.79 -0.58 6.89
CA MET A 24 -6.96 -1.44 7.02
C MET A 24 -7.97 -1.18 5.90
N LEU A 25 -8.28 0.09 5.61
CA LEU A 25 -9.16 0.47 4.51
C LEU A 25 -8.60 0.00 3.16
N ALA A 26 -7.31 0.19 2.92
CA ALA A 26 -6.66 -0.27 1.70
C ALA A 26 -6.73 -1.79 1.52
N ALA A 27 -6.56 -2.57 2.60
CA ALA A 27 -6.68 -4.03 2.55
C ALA A 27 -8.10 -4.47 2.19
N VAL A 28 -9.12 -3.82 2.75
CA VAL A 28 -10.53 -4.09 2.41
C VAL A 28 -10.80 -3.75 0.94
N LEU A 29 -10.41 -2.56 0.47
CA LEU A 29 -10.62 -2.19 -0.94
C LEU A 29 -9.86 -3.08 -1.91
N TYR A 30 -8.66 -3.54 -1.54
CA TYR A 30 -7.92 -4.50 -2.36
C TYR A 30 -8.67 -5.83 -2.48
N TYR A 31 -9.18 -6.36 -1.36
CA TYR A 31 -9.99 -7.57 -1.35
C TYR A 31 -11.24 -7.42 -2.23
N LEU A 32 -11.95 -6.30 -2.11
CA LEU A 32 -13.16 -6.03 -2.91
C LEU A 32 -12.86 -5.75 -4.40
N SER A 33 -11.62 -5.45 -4.77
CA SER A 33 -11.22 -5.24 -6.16
C SER A 33 -10.89 -6.52 -6.92
N ASP A 34 -10.93 -7.66 -6.24
CA ASP A 34 -10.69 -8.96 -6.84
C ASP A 34 -11.93 -9.41 -7.62
N ASP A 35 -11.78 -9.51 -8.95
CA ASP A 35 -12.85 -9.88 -9.89
C ASP A 35 -13.42 -11.30 -9.63
N GLU A 36 -12.75 -12.14 -8.82
CA GLU A 36 -13.25 -13.45 -8.39
C GLU A 36 -14.23 -13.37 -7.20
N ILE A 37 -14.38 -12.20 -6.57
CA ILE A 37 -15.25 -11.99 -5.40
C ILE A 37 -16.60 -11.41 -5.84
N GLU A 38 -17.59 -12.28 -6.03
CA GLU A 38 -18.92 -11.93 -6.58
C GLU A 38 -19.84 -11.09 -5.66
N GLU A 39 -19.47 -10.82 -4.40
CA GLU A 39 -20.44 -10.29 -3.42
C GLU A 39 -20.56 -8.77 -3.33
N ILE A 40 -19.54 -7.98 -3.71
CA ILE A 40 -19.61 -6.49 -3.65
C ILE A 40 -18.82 -5.88 -4.80
N ASP A 41 -19.51 -5.16 -5.69
CA ASP A 41 -18.89 -4.33 -6.72
C ASP A 41 -18.19 -3.12 -6.08
N ILE A 42 -16.86 -3.12 -6.08
CA ILE A 42 -16.04 -2.00 -5.59
C ILE A 42 -16.41 -0.67 -6.26
N GLU A 43 -16.85 -0.70 -7.51
CA GLU A 43 -17.21 0.51 -8.26
C GLU A 43 -18.39 1.24 -7.62
N TYR A 44 -19.34 0.49 -7.05
CA TYR A 44 -20.46 1.07 -6.30
C TYR A 44 -19.95 1.83 -5.07
N LEU A 45 -19.02 1.26 -4.29
CA LEU A 45 -18.46 1.91 -3.11
C LEU A 45 -17.68 3.18 -3.47
N LEU A 46 -16.85 3.10 -4.51
CA LEU A 46 -16.05 4.23 -4.99
C LEU A 46 -16.90 5.36 -5.56
N THR A 47 -18.07 5.04 -6.13
CA THR A 47 -18.98 6.03 -6.71
C THR A 47 -19.90 6.67 -5.66
N ASN A 48 -20.29 5.92 -4.61
CA ASN A 48 -21.26 6.37 -3.62
C ASN A 48 -20.63 6.89 -2.32
N THR A 49 -19.30 6.87 -2.21
CA THR A 49 -18.58 7.43 -1.05
C THR A 49 -17.74 8.61 -1.51
N GLU A 50 -18.07 9.80 -1.01
CA GLU A 50 -17.32 11.03 -1.28
C GLU A 50 -15.84 10.84 -0.90
N ASP A 51 -14.95 11.39 -1.72
CA ASP A 51 -13.48 11.35 -1.60
C ASP A 51 -12.80 9.96 -1.60
N LEU A 52 -13.53 8.85 -1.50
CA LEU A 52 -12.96 7.51 -1.40
C LEU A 52 -12.16 7.11 -2.65
N ARG A 53 -12.68 7.44 -3.84
CA ARG A 53 -11.99 7.18 -5.11
C ARG A 53 -10.67 7.93 -5.21
N GLU A 54 -10.67 9.22 -4.88
CA GLU A 54 -9.47 10.05 -4.92
C GLU A 54 -8.42 9.57 -3.91
N TRP A 55 -8.87 9.25 -2.69
CA TRP A 55 -8.01 8.66 -1.67
C TRP A 55 -7.42 7.33 -2.13
N TRP A 56 -8.24 6.43 -2.70
CA TRP A 56 -7.81 5.12 -3.15
C TRP A 56 -6.78 5.20 -4.28
N ASP A 57 -7.03 6.05 -5.28
CA ASP A 57 -6.10 6.28 -6.38
C ASP A 57 -4.77 6.88 -5.90
N SER A 58 -4.83 7.85 -4.97
CA SER A 58 -3.65 8.44 -4.33
C SER A 58 -2.86 7.39 -3.54
N TYR A 59 -3.54 6.56 -2.76
CA TYR A 59 -2.93 5.49 -1.97
C TYR A 59 -2.23 4.47 -2.89
N ARG A 60 -2.92 3.93 -3.90
CA ARG A 60 -2.34 2.97 -4.85
C ARG A 60 -1.10 3.52 -5.55
N LYS A 61 -1.14 4.79 -5.96
CA LYS A 61 0.01 5.45 -6.61
C LYS A 61 1.20 5.58 -5.65
N LYS A 62 0.97 6.05 -4.42
CA LYS A 62 2.03 6.17 -3.39
C LYS A 62 2.58 4.79 -3.02
N ASN A 63 1.71 3.82 -2.79
CA ASN A 63 2.08 2.46 -2.42
C ASN A 63 2.89 1.78 -3.52
N LYS A 64 2.48 1.92 -4.79
CA LYS A 64 3.26 1.41 -5.94
C LYS A 64 4.67 2.00 -5.97
N LYS A 65 4.82 3.31 -5.77
CA LYS A 65 6.12 3.96 -5.74
C LYS A 65 6.99 3.46 -4.59
N LYS A 66 6.41 3.35 -3.38
CA LYS A 66 7.11 2.84 -2.20
C LYS A 66 7.59 1.40 -2.41
N ILE A 67 6.71 0.52 -2.89
CA ILE A 67 7.06 -0.88 -3.21
C ILE A 67 8.15 -0.93 -4.28
N GLU A 68 8.08 -0.09 -5.31
CA GLU A 68 9.13 -0.03 -6.35
C GLU A 68 10.50 0.35 -5.76
N GLU A 69 10.54 1.33 -4.87
CA GLU A 69 11.76 1.75 -4.17
C GLU A 69 12.30 0.65 -3.25
N GLU A 70 11.41 -0.02 -2.49
CA GLU A 70 11.76 -1.15 -1.64
C GLU A 70 12.32 -2.33 -2.45
N ILE A 71 11.66 -2.71 -3.55
CA ILE A 71 12.12 -3.76 -4.46
C ILE A 71 13.50 -3.41 -5.01
N LYS A 72 13.70 -2.19 -5.53
CA LYS A 72 15.01 -1.75 -6.04
C LYS A 72 16.09 -1.83 -4.96
N GLY A 73 15.77 -1.40 -3.74
CA GLY A 73 16.64 -1.52 -2.58
C GLY A 73 17.04 -2.97 -2.29
N SER A 74 16.06 -3.87 -2.21
CA SER A 74 16.30 -5.29 -1.97
C SER A 74 17.11 -5.95 -3.08
N LEU A 75 16.79 -5.66 -4.36
CA LEU A 75 17.51 -6.24 -5.50
C LEU A 75 18.98 -5.81 -5.54
N ASN A 76 19.32 -4.59 -5.12
CA ASN A 76 20.71 -4.11 -5.09
C ASN A 76 21.60 -4.90 -4.12
N THR A 77 21.02 -5.62 -3.16
CA THR A 77 21.76 -6.44 -2.18
C THR A 77 21.96 -7.89 -2.61
N LEU A 78 21.35 -8.32 -3.71
CA LEU A 78 21.40 -9.70 -4.19
C LEU A 78 22.59 -9.96 -5.09
N SER A 79 23.06 -11.20 -5.10
CA SER A 79 24.06 -11.70 -6.04
C SER A 79 23.48 -11.86 -7.46
N LEU A 80 24.36 -11.94 -8.46
CA LEU A 80 23.96 -12.16 -9.85
C LEU A 80 23.11 -13.44 -10.00
N GLU A 81 23.48 -14.53 -9.33
CA GLU A 81 22.76 -15.80 -9.41
C GLU A 81 21.33 -15.70 -8.86
N GLU A 82 21.14 -14.95 -7.77
CA GLU A 82 19.82 -14.69 -7.18
C GLU A 82 18.97 -13.81 -8.09
N LEU A 83 19.56 -12.79 -8.71
CA LEU A 83 18.90 -11.94 -9.71
C LEU A 83 18.48 -12.76 -10.94
N GLU A 84 19.30 -13.72 -11.39
CA GLU A 84 18.94 -14.61 -12.49
C GLU A 84 17.78 -15.55 -12.15
N LYS A 85 17.75 -16.11 -10.93
CA LYS A 85 16.62 -16.92 -10.45
C LYS A 85 15.31 -16.12 -10.45
N ILE A 86 15.35 -14.87 -9.98
CA ILE A 86 14.18 -13.97 -10.01
C ILE A 86 13.75 -13.68 -11.45
N ARG A 87 14.70 -13.36 -12.35
CA ARG A 87 14.42 -13.14 -13.78
C ARG A 87 13.69 -14.33 -14.41
N ASP A 88 14.14 -15.54 -14.11
CA ASP A 88 13.57 -16.75 -14.70
C ASP A 88 12.18 -17.07 -14.13
N GLN A 89 11.92 -16.78 -12.85
CA GLN A 89 10.57 -16.87 -12.27
C GLN A 89 9.59 -15.90 -12.94
N ILE A 90 10.01 -14.66 -13.21
CA ILE A 90 9.18 -13.67 -13.90
C ILE A 90 8.85 -14.13 -15.33
N LYS A 91 9.84 -14.63 -16.07
CA LYS A 91 9.63 -15.16 -17.43
C LYS A 91 8.60 -16.29 -17.47
N LYS A 92 8.59 -17.17 -16.46
CA LYS A 92 7.64 -18.30 -16.37
C LYS A 92 6.21 -17.87 -16.01
N LYS A 93 6.03 -16.74 -15.32
CA LYS A 93 4.70 -16.24 -14.92
C LYS A 93 4.00 -15.47 -16.05
N ASN A 94 4.78 -14.87 -16.96
CA ASN A 94 4.28 -14.04 -18.06
C ASN A 94 4.23 -14.78 -19.42
N GLY A 95 4.56 -16.07 -19.46
CA GLY A 95 4.48 -16.93 -20.65
C GLY A 95 3.51 -18.07 -20.43
#